data_AF-A0A430PX70-F1
#
_entry.id   AF-A0A430PX70-F1
#
_cell.length_a   1.000
_cell.length_b   1.000
_cell.length_c   1.000
_cell.angle_alpha   90.00
_cell.angle_beta   90.00
_cell.angle_gamma   90.00
#
_symmetry.space_group_name_H-M   'P 1'
#
loop_
_entity.id
_entity.type
_entity.pdbx_description
1 polymer ?
#
loop_
_entity_poly.entity_id
_entity_poly.type
_entity_poly.pdbx_seq_one_letter_code
_entity_poly.pdbx_strand_id
1 'polypeptide(L)'
;MANEKAFNVQSAYSDLNKACSAQAYDKIINISGKILTKYPGETKAFLCKVVALIRTEKYEDCLSFLKRNPTLSSHVIFEKAYVEYRLNRLTEAAKTLESAEANDPKAQELKAQVLYRKGDFAAAYAYLRSVIRNSQDDYSEERLANLTAVAAAESCFNNTNLDLDVNPQMYEGKFNLACYHLGRGDCHLASRLLDDAENTCNLCLSEDPELTEEEKNEELAPI
;
A
#
# COMPACT_ATOMS: atom_id res chain seq x y z
N MET A 1 -21.52 23.80 41.07
CA MET A 1 -20.41 23.64 40.11
C MET A 1 -20.03 22.17 40.11
N ALA A 2 -20.26 21.46 39.01
CA ALA A 2 -19.97 20.03 38.94
C ALA A 2 -18.45 19.80 38.98
N ASN A 3 -18.03 18.89 39.84
CA ASN A 3 -16.64 18.48 40.03
C ASN A 3 -16.18 17.71 38.79
N GLU A 4 -15.60 18.39 37.78
CA GLU A 4 -14.95 17.70 36.66
C GLU A 4 -13.80 16.86 37.22
N LYS A 5 -13.98 15.53 37.21
CA LYS A 5 -12.91 14.59 37.55
C LYS A 5 -11.68 14.93 36.71
N ALA A 6 -10.56 15.20 37.38
CA ALA A 6 -9.29 15.46 36.71
C ALA A 6 -8.96 14.32 35.73
N PHE A 7 -8.53 14.68 34.52
CA PHE A 7 -8.22 13.71 33.47
C PHE A 7 -7.02 12.84 33.90
N ASN A 8 -7.24 11.54 34.08
CA ASN A 8 -6.18 10.59 34.44
C ASN A 8 -5.54 10.02 33.16
N VAL A 9 -4.37 10.55 32.81
CA VAL A 9 -3.61 10.16 31.63
C VAL A 9 -3.14 8.70 31.68
N GLN A 10 -2.78 8.19 32.86
CA GLN A 10 -2.32 6.81 33.04
C GLN A 10 -3.45 5.80 32.75
N SER A 11 -4.66 6.09 33.24
CA SER A 11 -5.84 5.29 32.94
C SER A 11 -6.18 5.34 31.45
N ALA A 12 -6.11 6.52 30.83
CA ALA A 12 -6.36 6.68 29.40
C ALA A 12 -5.37 5.87 28.54
N TYR A 13 -4.09 5.83 28.91
CA TYR A 13 -3.10 5.01 28.22
C TYR A 13 -3.29 3.51 28.44
N SER A 14 -3.72 3.08 29.63
CA SER A 14 -4.11 1.70 29.87
C SER A 14 -5.27 1.28 28.96
N ASP A 15 -6.29 2.13 28.82
CA ASP A 15 -7.44 1.86 27.95
C ASP A 15 -7.06 1.92 26.46
N LEU A 16 -6.18 2.85 26.08
CA LEU A 16 -5.63 2.93 24.73
C LEU A 16 -4.89 1.65 24.37
N ASN A 17 -4.04 1.13 25.27
CA ASN A 17 -3.30 -0.10 25.03
C ASN A 17 -4.24 -1.31 24.83
N LYS A 18 -5.27 -1.44 25.67
CA LYS A 18 -6.31 -2.47 25.50
C LYS A 18 -7.01 -2.35 24.16
N ALA A 19 -7.36 -1.12 23.74
CA ALA A 19 -7.98 -0.88 22.45
C ALA A 19 -7.05 -1.23 21.27
N CYS A 20 -5.75 -0.93 21.38
CA CYS A 20 -4.74 -1.32 20.39
C CYS A 20 -4.62 -2.84 20.27
N SER A 21 -4.50 -3.56 21.39
CA SER A 21 -4.42 -5.03 21.39
C SER A 21 -5.68 -5.68 20.80
N ALA A 22 -6.85 -5.10 21.04
CA ALA A 22 -8.11 -5.56 20.48
C ALA A 22 -8.41 -5.04 19.07
N GLN A 23 -7.49 -4.27 18.46
CA GLN A 23 -7.69 -3.58 17.17
C GLN A 23 -9.01 -2.79 17.09
N ALA A 24 -9.47 -2.23 18.21
CA ALA A 24 -10.72 -1.48 18.30
C ALA A 24 -10.51 -0.04 17.81
N TYR A 25 -10.30 0.13 16.51
CA TYR A 25 -9.81 1.38 15.91
C TYR A 25 -10.66 2.63 16.24
N ASP A 26 -11.98 2.54 16.27
CA ASP A 26 -12.82 3.66 16.69
C ASP A 26 -12.60 4.07 18.15
N LYS A 27 -12.35 3.09 19.05
CA LYS A 27 -11.97 3.38 20.44
C LYS A 27 -10.58 4.03 20.50
N ILE A 28 -9.63 3.55 19.70
CA ILE A 28 -8.28 4.13 19.59
C ILE A 28 -8.37 5.61 19.18
N ILE A 29 -9.14 5.92 18.13
CA ILE A 29 -9.34 7.30 17.64
C ILE A 29 -9.92 8.20 18.75
N ASN A 30 -10.94 7.71 19.46
CA ASN A 30 -11.63 8.44 20.51
C ASN A 30 -10.73 8.68 21.74
N ILE A 31 -10.07 7.65 22.25
CA ILE A 31 -9.19 7.75 23.43
C ILE A 31 -7.98 8.64 23.12
N SER A 32 -7.34 8.44 21.97
CA SER A 32 -6.22 9.27 21.52
C SER A 32 -6.63 10.73 21.37
N GLY A 33 -7.82 11.01 20.82
CA GLY A 33 -8.37 12.36 20.74
C GLY A 33 -8.55 13.04 22.10
N LYS A 34 -9.01 12.28 23.12
CA LYS A 34 -9.13 12.79 24.50
C LYS A 34 -7.76 13.12 25.10
N ILE A 35 -6.77 12.25 24.92
CA ILE A 35 -5.39 12.47 25.38
C ILE A 35 -4.83 13.75 24.73
N LEU A 36 -4.91 13.85 23.40
CA LEU A 36 -4.35 14.98 22.65
C LEU A 36 -5.06 16.31 22.91
N THR A 37 -6.34 16.28 23.30
CA THR A 37 -7.05 17.51 23.72
C THR A 37 -6.45 18.08 25.01
N LYS A 38 -5.97 17.23 25.92
CA LYS A 38 -5.35 17.63 27.18
C LYS A 38 -3.84 17.82 27.07
N TYR A 39 -3.20 17.02 26.22
CA TYR A 39 -1.75 16.99 26.01
C TYR A 39 -1.43 16.96 24.50
N PRO A 40 -1.46 18.13 23.81
CA PRO A 40 -1.32 18.19 22.36
C PRO A 40 0.02 17.68 21.81
N GLY A 41 1.05 17.60 22.64
CA GLY A 41 2.39 17.10 22.27
C GLY A 41 2.59 15.59 22.45
N GLU A 42 1.55 14.83 22.83
CA GLU A 42 1.68 13.39 23.08
C GLU A 42 1.85 12.57 21.79
N THR A 43 3.10 12.31 21.43
CA THR A 43 3.47 11.61 20.19
C THR A 43 2.84 10.21 20.08
N LYS A 44 2.80 9.43 21.17
CA LYS A 44 2.25 8.06 21.13
C LYS A 44 0.75 8.06 20.80
N ALA A 45 -0.02 8.91 21.48
CA ALA A 45 -1.45 9.07 21.19
C ALA A 45 -1.68 9.59 19.75
N PHE A 46 -0.84 10.51 19.27
CA PHE A 46 -0.88 10.97 17.89
C PHE A 46 -0.67 9.84 16.89
N LEU A 47 0.40 9.05 17.04
CA LEU A 47 0.69 7.91 16.16
C LEU A 47 -0.43 6.86 16.17
N CYS A 48 -0.94 6.50 17.35
CA CYS A 48 -2.07 5.57 17.47
C CYS A 48 -3.30 6.08 16.70
N LYS A 49 -3.59 7.38 16.78
CA LYS A 49 -4.72 7.98 16.05
C LYS A 49 -4.50 7.98 14.53
N VAL A 50 -3.30 8.33 14.06
CA VAL A 50 -2.96 8.29 12.61
C VAL A 50 -3.15 6.88 12.06
N VAL A 51 -2.56 5.87 12.71
CA VAL A 51 -2.69 4.47 12.29
C VAL A 51 -4.16 4.03 12.31
N ALA A 52 -4.91 4.35 13.36
CA ALA A 52 -6.32 3.94 13.44
C ALA A 52 -7.20 4.61 12.37
N LEU A 53 -6.94 5.87 12.00
CA LEU A 53 -7.63 6.54 10.89
C LEU A 53 -7.31 5.85 9.56
N ILE A 54 -6.06 5.47 9.32
CA ILE A 54 -5.63 4.75 8.11
C ILE A 54 -6.27 3.37 8.03
N ARG A 55 -6.26 2.61 9.13
CA ARG A 55 -6.83 1.26 9.22
C ARG A 55 -8.36 1.23 9.10
N THR A 56 -9.02 2.36 9.30
CA THR A 56 -10.47 2.53 9.10
C THR A 56 -10.81 3.30 7.83
N GLU A 57 -9.81 3.50 6.95
CA GLU A 57 -9.94 4.20 5.67
C GLU A 57 -10.48 5.64 5.76
N LYS A 58 -10.39 6.26 6.94
CA LYS A 58 -10.79 7.65 7.20
C LYS A 58 -9.69 8.61 6.75
N TYR A 59 -9.37 8.56 5.46
CA TYR A 59 -8.22 9.24 4.87
C TYR A 59 -8.32 10.77 4.95
N GLU A 60 -9.50 11.34 4.66
CA GLU A 60 -9.69 12.80 4.76
C GLU A 60 -9.61 13.31 6.20
N ASP A 61 -10.13 12.53 7.15
CA ASP A 61 -10.01 12.82 8.59
C ASP A 61 -8.54 12.76 9.02
N CYS A 62 -7.77 11.81 8.48
CA CYS A 62 -6.34 11.71 8.73
C CYS A 62 -5.61 12.97 8.24
N LEU A 63 -5.80 13.40 6.99
CA LEU A 63 -5.16 14.62 6.47
C LEU A 63 -5.57 15.86 7.24
N SER A 64 -6.85 15.97 7.59
CA SER A 64 -7.38 17.07 8.41
C SER A 64 -6.73 17.08 9.80
N PHE A 65 -6.53 15.91 10.39
CA PHE A 65 -5.87 15.75 11.68
C PHE A 65 -4.38 16.10 11.61
N LEU A 66 -3.65 15.65 10.58
CA LEU A 66 -2.24 15.99 10.35
C LEU A 66 -2.07 17.51 10.18
N LYS A 67 -2.90 18.14 9.35
CA LYS A 67 -2.88 19.59 9.12
C LYS A 67 -3.04 20.40 10.41
N ARG A 68 -3.80 19.90 11.38
CA ARG A 68 -4.01 20.54 12.69
C ARG A 68 -2.86 20.31 13.68
N ASN A 69 -1.95 19.39 13.39
CA ASN A 69 -0.83 19.01 14.26
C ASN A 69 0.49 19.03 13.48
N PRO A 70 0.92 20.18 12.93
CA PRO A 70 2.06 20.25 12.00
C PRO A 70 3.38 19.76 12.60
N THR A 71 3.65 20.07 13.87
CA THR A 71 4.89 19.66 14.56
C THR A 71 5.01 18.15 14.71
N LEU A 72 3.91 17.44 14.99
CA LEU A 72 3.93 15.98 15.07
C LEU A 72 3.89 15.34 13.69
N SER A 73 3.27 16.02 12.72
CA SER A 73 3.12 15.52 11.35
C SER A 73 4.43 15.38 10.59
N SER A 74 5.49 16.10 10.99
CA SER A 74 6.83 15.92 10.40
C SER A 74 7.43 14.54 10.68
N HIS A 75 6.88 13.77 11.62
CA HIS A 75 7.34 12.41 11.96
C HIS A 75 6.56 11.30 11.24
N VAL A 76 5.56 11.63 10.43
CA VAL A 76 4.66 10.66 9.76
C VAL A 76 4.55 10.96 8.26
N ILE A 77 5.69 11.25 7.63
CA ILE A 77 5.78 11.61 6.21
C ILE A 77 5.25 10.48 5.33
N PHE A 78 5.63 9.23 5.64
CA PHE A 78 5.15 8.05 4.92
C PHE A 78 3.63 7.92 5.01
N GLU A 79 3.05 7.99 6.22
CA GLU A 79 1.61 7.87 6.42
C GLU A 79 0.84 8.98 5.70
N LYS A 80 1.34 10.22 5.73
CA LYS A 80 0.74 11.34 5.00
C LYS A 80 0.71 11.06 3.50
N ALA A 81 1.85 10.67 2.92
CA ALA A 81 1.95 10.34 1.50
C ALA A 81 1.06 9.14 1.12
N TYR A 82 1.00 8.13 1.99
CA TYR A 82 0.16 6.95 1.78
C TYR A 82 -1.32 7.32 1.72
N VAL A 83 -1.77 8.19 2.64
CA VAL A 83 -3.15 8.68 2.67
C VAL A 83 -3.47 9.53 1.42
N GLU A 84 -2.55 10.41 1.00
CA GLU A 84 -2.68 11.16 -0.25
C GLU A 84 -2.78 10.21 -1.46
N TYR A 85 -1.94 9.17 -1.52
CA TYR A 85 -1.97 8.14 -2.56
C TYR A 85 -3.31 7.38 -2.59
N ARG A 86 -3.82 6.95 -1.42
CA ARG A 86 -5.12 6.25 -1.30
C ARG A 86 -6.30 7.12 -1.73
N LEU A 87 -6.19 8.44 -1.60
CA LEU A 87 -7.17 9.42 -2.10
C LEU A 87 -6.98 9.80 -3.58
N ASN A 88 -6.10 9.10 -4.30
CA ASN A 88 -5.74 9.42 -5.69
C ASN A 88 -5.13 10.83 -5.88
N ARG A 89 -4.56 11.41 -4.81
CA ARG A 89 -3.85 12.70 -4.81
C ARG A 89 -2.38 12.50 -5.15
N LEU A 90 -2.12 11.99 -6.36
CA LEU A 90 -0.80 11.49 -6.76
C LEU A 90 0.29 12.58 -6.76
N THR A 91 -0.06 13.82 -7.10
CA THR A 91 0.88 14.94 -7.11
C THR A 91 1.24 15.37 -5.68
N GLU A 92 0.27 15.41 -4.78
CA GLU A 92 0.52 15.68 -3.36
C GLU A 92 1.37 14.56 -2.72
N ALA A 93 1.03 13.30 -3.00
CA ALA A 93 1.78 12.15 -2.49
C ALA A 93 3.25 12.20 -2.94
N ALA A 94 3.50 12.45 -4.23
CA ALA A 94 4.86 12.62 -4.76
C ALA A 94 5.62 13.74 -4.04
N LYS A 95 4.98 14.90 -3.86
CA LYS A 95 5.58 16.04 -3.15
C LYS A 95 5.88 15.73 -1.69
N THR A 96 4.98 15.04 -0.98
CA THR A 96 5.22 14.64 0.41
C THR A 96 6.41 13.67 0.51
N LEU A 97 6.55 12.75 -0.46
CA LEU A 97 7.65 11.78 -0.53
C LEU A 97 9.03 12.39 -0.84
N GLU A 98 9.10 13.63 -1.33
CA GLU A 98 10.36 14.37 -1.45
C GLU A 98 11.00 14.66 -0.09
N SER A 99 10.18 14.72 0.97
CA SER A 99 10.64 14.96 2.35
C SER A 99 10.94 13.66 3.13
N ALA A 100 10.72 12.49 2.52
CA ALA A 100 11.02 11.21 3.15
C ALA A 100 12.52 10.91 3.10
N GLU A 101 13.01 10.07 4.02
CA GLU A 101 14.40 9.60 3.99
C GLU A 101 14.70 8.90 2.66
N ALA A 102 15.78 9.30 1.99
CA ALA A 102 16.07 8.87 0.62
C ALA A 102 16.18 7.34 0.47
N ASN A 103 16.65 6.66 1.51
CA ASN A 103 16.89 5.22 1.54
C ASN A 103 15.84 4.43 2.34
N ASP A 104 14.75 5.07 2.79
CA ASP A 104 13.65 4.33 3.43
C ASP A 104 12.96 3.44 2.39
N PRO A 105 13.04 2.10 2.51
CA PRO A 105 12.45 1.18 1.54
C PRO A 105 10.94 1.39 1.37
N LYS A 106 10.22 1.74 2.45
CA LYS A 106 8.77 1.96 2.39
C LYS A 106 8.43 3.20 1.56
N ALA A 107 9.20 4.27 1.74
CA ALA A 107 9.03 5.49 0.95
C ALA A 107 9.42 5.26 -0.52
N GLN A 108 10.47 4.51 -0.81
CA GLN A 108 10.86 4.15 -2.18
C GLN A 108 9.80 3.29 -2.88
N GLU A 109 9.22 2.33 -2.15
CA GLU A 109 8.15 1.49 -2.67
C GLU A 109 6.88 2.30 -2.98
N LEU A 110 6.47 3.20 -2.08
CA LEU A 110 5.35 4.10 -2.36
C LEU A 110 5.64 5.08 -3.50
N LYS A 111 6.89 5.55 -3.66
CA LYS A 111 7.30 6.35 -4.84
C LYS A 111 7.11 5.56 -6.13
N ALA A 112 7.51 4.29 -6.17
CA ALA A 112 7.30 3.43 -7.32
C ALA A 112 5.80 3.31 -7.67
N GLN A 113 4.95 3.07 -6.67
CA GLN A 113 3.50 2.98 -6.84
C GLN A 113 2.88 4.29 -7.36
N VAL A 114 3.31 5.45 -6.82
CA VAL A 114 2.85 6.77 -7.28
C VAL A 114 3.27 7.01 -8.74
N LEU A 115 4.52 6.70 -9.09
CA LEU A 115 5.04 6.86 -10.45
C LEU A 115 4.33 5.96 -11.46
N TYR A 116 4.09 4.70 -11.09
CA TYR A 116 3.32 3.76 -11.90
C TYR A 116 1.92 4.31 -12.22
N ARG A 117 1.19 4.82 -11.20
CA ARG A 117 -0.14 5.42 -11.43
C ARG A 117 -0.11 6.73 -12.22
N LYS A 118 1.04 7.41 -12.29
CA LYS A 118 1.24 8.61 -13.11
C LYS A 118 1.71 8.28 -14.54
N GLY A 119 1.97 7.01 -14.87
CA GLY A 119 2.44 6.57 -16.18
C GLY A 119 3.95 6.70 -16.39
N ASP A 120 4.72 7.02 -15.34
CA ASP A 120 6.19 7.04 -15.40
C ASP A 120 6.75 5.68 -14.99
N PHE A 121 6.55 4.68 -15.87
CA PHE A 121 6.86 3.29 -15.56
C PHE A 121 8.37 3.04 -15.49
N ALA A 122 9.18 3.70 -16.32
CA ALA A 122 10.64 3.61 -16.25
C ALA A 122 11.19 4.06 -14.87
N ALA A 123 10.70 5.18 -14.32
CA ALA A 123 11.10 5.61 -12.99
C ALA A 123 10.56 4.70 -11.89
N ALA A 124 9.30 4.24 -12.01
CA ALA A 124 8.71 3.28 -11.09
C ALA A 124 9.54 1.99 -11.00
N TYR A 125 9.98 1.48 -12.16
CA TYR A 125 10.81 0.29 -12.28
C TYR A 125 12.15 0.47 -11.57
N ALA A 126 12.81 1.61 -11.75
CA ALA A 126 14.09 1.90 -11.12
C ALA A 126 14.00 1.91 -9.59
N TYR A 127 12.96 2.53 -9.02
CA TYR A 127 12.71 2.50 -7.57
C TYR A 127 12.41 1.08 -7.08
N LEU A 128 11.53 0.34 -7.77
CA LEU A 128 11.15 -1.00 -7.34
C LEU A 128 12.33 -1.98 -7.39
N ARG A 129 13.17 -1.92 -8.43
CA ARG A 129 14.45 -2.66 -8.48
C ARG A 129 15.38 -2.31 -7.32
N SER A 130 15.43 -1.03 -6.92
CA SER A 130 16.22 -0.63 -5.75
C SER A 130 15.68 -1.27 -4.47
N VAL A 131 14.37 -1.25 -4.27
CA VAL A 131 13.73 -1.87 -3.09
C VAL A 131 14.00 -3.38 -3.06
N ILE A 132 13.78 -4.09 -4.18
CA ILE A 132 14.00 -5.54 -4.26
C ILE A 132 15.43 -5.93 -3.88
N ARG A 133 16.44 -5.17 -4.33
CA ARG A 133 17.85 -5.47 -3.99
C ARG A 133 18.22 -5.18 -2.54
N ASN A 134 17.50 -4.26 -1.88
CA ASN A 134 17.86 -3.75 -0.56
C ASN A 134 16.93 -4.25 0.56
N SER A 135 15.90 -5.02 0.22
CA SER A 135 14.97 -5.63 1.18
C SER A 135 15.24 -7.13 1.32
N GLN A 136 15.21 -7.62 2.56
CA GLN A 136 15.21 -9.05 2.89
C GLN A 136 14.02 -9.29 3.83
N ASP A 137 12.85 -9.47 3.23
CA ASP A 137 11.58 -9.69 3.90
C ASP A 137 10.71 -10.65 3.08
N ASP A 138 9.53 -10.99 3.60
CA ASP A 138 8.63 -11.97 3.01
C ASP A 138 7.90 -11.44 1.75
N TYR A 139 8.14 -10.19 1.33
CA TYR A 139 7.42 -9.54 0.22
C TYR A 139 8.16 -9.62 -1.12
N SER A 140 9.17 -10.50 -1.24
CA SER A 140 10.02 -10.55 -2.42
C SER A 140 9.26 -10.95 -3.70
N GLU A 141 8.32 -11.89 -3.59
CA GLU A 141 7.56 -12.42 -4.73
C GLU A 141 6.56 -11.39 -5.26
N GLU A 142 5.84 -10.72 -4.37
CA GLU A 142 4.89 -9.64 -4.71
C GLU A 142 5.61 -8.47 -5.38
N ARG A 143 6.83 -8.13 -4.93
CA ARG A 143 7.62 -7.09 -5.58
C ARG A 143 8.10 -7.49 -6.97
N LEU A 144 8.46 -8.76 -7.21
CA LEU A 144 8.80 -9.25 -8.55
C LEU A 144 7.57 -9.25 -9.49
N ALA A 145 6.39 -9.62 -8.97
CA ALA A 145 5.13 -9.51 -9.70
C ALA A 145 4.84 -8.05 -10.08
N ASN A 146 4.96 -7.12 -9.13
CA ASN A 146 4.83 -5.68 -9.37
C ASN A 146 5.86 -5.15 -10.39
N LEU A 147 7.11 -5.63 -10.34
CA LEU A 147 8.15 -5.22 -11.29
C LEU A 147 7.82 -5.68 -12.70
N THR A 148 7.26 -6.88 -12.84
CA THR A 148 6.78 -7.42 -14.12
C THR A 148 5.60 -6.62 -14.64
N ALA A 149 4.65 -6.23 -13.78
CA ALA A 149 3.53 -5.36 -14.16
C ALA A 149 4.01 -3.97 -14.66
N VAL A 150 5.01 -3.38 -13.99
CA VAL A 150 5.62 -2.11 -14.43
C VAL A 150 6.29 -2.27 -15.80
N ALA A 151 7.04 -3.35 -16.01
CA ALA A 151 7.64 -3.65 -17.31
C ALA A 151 6.60 -3.87 -18.41
N ALA A 152 5.51 -4.57 -18.08
CA ALA A 152 4.40 -4.78 -19.00
C ALA A 152 3.73 -3.46 -19.41
N ALA A 153 3.49 -2.56 -18.45
CA ALA A 153 2.94 -1.23 -18.74
C ALA A 153 3.87 -0.39 -19.63
N GLU A 154 5.19 -0.38 -19.36
CA GLU A 154 6.17 0.32 -20.19
C GLU A 154 6.17 -0.22 -21.64
N SER A 155 6.07 -1.54 -21.79
CA SER A 155 5.97 -2.19 -23.10
C SER A 155 4.68 -1.79 -23.84
N CYS A 156 3.53 -1.91 -23.19
CA CYS A 156 2.22 -1.64 -23.78
C CYS A 156 1.97 -0.18 -24.12
N PHE A 157 2.40 0.75 -23.27
CA PHE A 157 2.04 2.17 -23.40
C PHE A 157 3.16 3.02 -24.00
N ASN A 158 4.42 2.63 -23.80
CA ASN A 158 5.58 3.41 -24.24
C ASN A 158 6.44 2.67 -25.30
N ASN A 159 6.02 1.48 -25.75
CA ASN A 159 6.75 0.65 -26.72
C ASN A 159 8.23 0.42 -26.33
N THR A 160 8.51 0.38 -25.03
CA THR A 160 9.86 0.25 -24.48
C THR A 160 9.95 -1.00 -23.61
N ASN A 161 11.06 -1.73 -23.75
CA ASN A 161 11.27 -2.98 -23.04
C ASN A 161 12.17 -2.74 -21.83
N LEU A 162 11.72 -3.18 -20.68
CA LEU A 162 12.52 -3.24 -19.45
C LEU A 162 12.93 -4.67 -19.19
N ASP A 163 14.09 -4.84 -18.55
CA ASP A 163 14.56 -6.16 -18.18
C ASP A 163 13.56 -6.85 -17.27
N LEU A 164 13.39 -8.15 -17.45
CA LEU A 164 12.53 -8.93 -16.60
C LEU A 164 13.38 -9.71 -15.59
N ASP A 165 12.90 -9.74 -14.36
CA ASP A 165 13.40 -10.63 -13.31
C ASP A 165 12.18 -11.43 -12.83
N VAL A 166 11.87 -12.53 -13.54
CA VAL A 166 10.59 -13.23 -13.40
C VAL A 166 10.79 -14.52 -12.63
N ASN A 167 9.93 -14.73 -11.63
CA ASN A 167 9.63 -16.06 -11.10
C ASN A 167 8.12 -16.34 -11.30
N PRO A 168 7.69 -16.80 -12.50
CA PRO A 168 6.27 -16.92 -12.82
C PRO A 168 5.66 -18.22 -12.28
N GLN A 169 5.83 -18.51 -10.99
CA GLN A 169 5.14 -19.64 -10.34
C GLN A 169 3.68 -19.29 -10.07
N MET A 170 3.41 -18.03 -9.72
CA MET A 170 2.08 -17.52 -9.41
C MET A 170 1.36 -17.11 -10.70
N TYR A 171 0.03 -17.25 -10.73
CA TYR A 171 -0.76 -16.93 -11.91
C TYR A 171 -0.69 -15.43 -12.26
N GLU A 172 -0.56 -14.54 -11.27
CA GLU A 172 -0.37 -13.10 -11.47
C GLU A 172 0.95 -12.79 -12.19
N GLY A 173 2.01 -13.56 -11.87
CA GLY A 173 3.30 -13.47 -12.55
C GLY A 173 3.19 -13.87 -14.02
N LYS A 174 2.46 -14.95 -14.32
CA LYS A 174 2.19 -15.42 -15.69
C LYS A 174 1.35 -14.42 -16.48
N PHE A 175 0.30 -13.88 -15.86
CA PHE A 175 -0.56 -12.85 -16.44
C PHE A 175 0.24 -11.58 -16.78
N ASN A 176 1.05 -11.07 -15.85
CA ASN A 176 1.89 -9.89 -16.10
C ASN A 176 2.92 -10.13 -17.20
N LEU A 177 3.49 -11.35 -17.27
CA LEU A 177 4.39 -11.74 -18.34
C LEU A 177 3.68 -11.79 -19.70
N ALA A 178 2.44 -12.29 -19.74
CA ALA A 178 1.62 -12.27 -20.94
C ALA A 178 1.39 -10.83 -21.41
N CYS A 179 1.02 -9.92 -20.51
CA CYS A 179 0.83 -8.50 -20.80
C CYS A 179 2.11 -7.85 -21.36
N TYR A 180 3.27 -8.19 -20.79
CA TYR A 180 4.56 -7.73 -21.32
C TYR A 180 4.79 -8.17 -22.77
N HIS A 181 4.50 -9.43 -23.10
CA HIS A 181 4.62 -9.95 -24.45
C HIS A 181 3.56 -9.37 -25.42
N LEU A 182 2.36 -9.07 -24.94
CA LEU A 182 1.35 -8.33 -25.72
C LEU A 182 1.87 -6.95 -26.14
N GLY A 183 2.44 -6.19 -25.19
CA GLY A 183 3.03 -4.87 -25.50
C GLY A 183 4.16 -4.93 -26.52
N ARG A 184 4.85 -6.08 -26.61
CA ARG A 184 5.90 -6.34 -27.60
C ARG A 184 5.37 -6.82 -28.96
N GLY A 185 4.06 -7.02 -29.08
CA GLY A 185 3.42 -7.58 -30.27
C GLY A 185 3.55 -9.10 -30.43
N ASP A 186 4.03 -9.83 -29.41
CA ASP A 186 4.10 -11.29 -29.42
C ASP A 186 2.79 -11.90 -28.91
N CYS A 187 1.73 -11.76 -29.70
CA CYS A 187 0.39 -12.23 -29.36
C CYS A 187 0.33 -13.75 -29.15
N HIS A 188 1.20 -14.51 -29.85
CA HIS A 188 1.22 -15.96 -29.74
C HIS A 188 1.78 -16.42 -28.39
N LEU A 189 2.91 -15.85 -27.94
CA LEU A 189 3.44 -16.17 -26.62
C LEU A 189 2.53 -15.65 -25.51
N ALA A 190 1.98 -14.44 -25.66
CA ALA A 190 1.01 -13.90 -24.72
C ALA A 190 -0.21 -14.81 -24.52
N SER A 191 -0.83 -15.29 -25.60
CA SER A 191 -1.98 -16.20 -25.51
C SER A 191 -1.65 -17.45 -24.70
N ARG A 192 -0.51 -18.10 -24.97
CA ARG A 192 -0.09 -19.29 -24.21
C ARG A 192 0.17 -19.01 -22.73
N LEU A 193 0.68 -17.83 -22.41
CA LEU A 193 0.92 -17.42 -21.03
C LEU A 193 -0.39 -17.10 -20.29
N LEU A 194 -1.39 -16.55 -20.98
CA LEU A 194 -2.74 -16.36 -20.43
C LEU A 194 -3.41 -17.71 -20.17
N ASP A 195 -3.35 -18.64 -21.12
CA ASP A 195 -3.87 -20.00 -20.92
C ASP A 195 -3.21 -20.67 -19.69
N ASP A 196 -1.90 -20.51 -19.52
CA ASP A 196 -1.17 -21.06 -18.37
C ASP A 196 -1.51 -20.33 -17.05
N ALA A 197 -1.71 -19.00 -17.10
CA ALA A 197 -2.17 -18.22 -15.96
C ALA A 197 -3.57 -18.67 -15.51
N GLU A 198 -4.51 -18.80 -16.44
CA GLU A 198 -5.88 -19.26 -16.21
C GLU A 198 -5.90 -20.66 -15.59
N ASN A 199 -5.13 -21.60 -16.15
CA ASN A 199 -5.02 -22.96 -15.61
C ASN A 199 -4.43 -22.98 -14.19
N THR A 200 -3.41 -22.15 -13.93
CA THR A 200 -2.78 -22.06 -12.61
C THR A 200 -3.73 -21.45 -11.59
N CYS A 201 -4.44 -20.38 -11.95
CA CYS A 201 -5.44 -19.75 -11.10
C CYS A 201 -6.56 -20.74 -10.76
N ASN A 202 -7.11 -21.44 -11.76
CA ASN A 202 -8.12 -22.49 -11.55
C ASN A 202 -7.65 -23.59 -10.59
N LEU A 203 -6.40 -24.05 -10.73
CA LEU A 203 -5.84 -25.06 -9.82
C LEU A 203 -5.77 -24.53 -8.39
N CYS A 204 -5.22 -23.33 -8.18
CA CYS A 204 -5.15 -22.70 -6.85
C CYS A 204 -6.54 -22.53 -6.22
N LEU A 205 -7.52 -22.03 -6.99
CA LEU A 205 -8.88 -21.81 -6.50
C LEU A 205 -9.65 -23.12 -6.24
N SER A 206 -9.28 -24.21 -6.90
CA SER A 206 -9.90 -25.53 -6.69
C SER A 206 -9.47 -26.20 -5.37
N GLU A 207 -8.36 -25.75 -4.78
CA GLU A 207 -7.86 -26.25 -3.50
C GLU A 207 -8.63 -25.67 -2.30
N ASP A 208 -9.39 -24.59 -2.50
CA ASP A 208 -10.24 -23.98 -1.48
C ASP A 208 -11.70 -24.46 -1.62
N PRO A 209 -12.18 -25.34 -0.72
CA PRO A 209 -13.54 -25.86 -0.77
C PRO A 209 -14.60 -24.84 -0.34
N GLU A 210 -14.21 -23.70 0.24
CA GLU A 210 -15.13 -22.65 0.69
C GLU A 210 -15.41 -21.61 -0.40
N LEU A 211 -14.64 -21.61 -1.49
CA LEU A 211 -14.76 -20.65 -2.57
C LEU A 211 -15.97 -20.91 -3.47
N THR A 212 -16.82 -19.90 -3.61
CA THR A 212 -18.00 -19.95 -4.49
C THR A 212 -17.59 -19.80 -5.96
N GLU A 213 -18.45 -20.26 -6.87
CA GLU A 213 -18.22 -20.07 -8.31
C GLU A 213 -18.23 -18.59 -8.71
N GLU A 214 -18.93 -17.74 -7.98
CA GLU A 214 -18.93 -16.29 -8.19
C GLU A 214 -17.55 -15.70 -7.85
N GLU A 215 -16.98 -16.05 -6.68
CA GLU A 215 -15.63 -15.64 -6.28
C GLU A 215 -14.56 -16.15 -7.25
N LYS A 216 -14.68 -17.40 -7.74
CA LYS A 216 -13.76 -17.92 -8.76
C LYS A 216 -13.79 -17.10 -10.05
N ASN A 217 -14.99 -16.74 -10.50
CA ASN A 217 -15.14 -15.93 -11.70
C ASN A 217 -14.61 -14.50 -11.50
N GLU A 218 -14.74 -13.93 -10.30
CA GLU A 218 -14.17 -12.61 -9.99
C GLU A 218 -12.64 -12.63 -10.03
N GLU A 219 -11.99 -13.68 -9.50
CA GLU A 219 -10.54 -13.85 -9.53
C GLU A 219 -9.99 -14.13 -10.94
N LEU A 220 -10.74 -14.86 -11.77
CA LEU A 220 -10.36 -15.16 -13.15
C LEU A 220 -10.65 -14.01 -14.13
N ALA A 221 -11.59 -13.11 -13.81
CA ALA A 221 -12.02 -12.03 -14.71
C ALA A 221 -10.89 -11.13 -15.29
N PRO A 222 -9.77 -10.89 -14.60
CA PRO A 222 -8.67 -10.12 -15.16
C PRO A 222 -7.84 -10.84 -16.24
N ILE A 223 -7.89 -12.19 -16.30
CA ILE A 223 -7.11 -13.06 -17.22
C ILE A 223 -7.87 -13.22 -18.55
#